data_AF-A0A5C5VVI7-F1
#
_entry.id   AF-A0A5C5VVI7-F1
#
_cell.length_a   1.000
_cell.length_b   1.000
_cell.length_c   1.000
_cell.angle_alpha   90.00
_cell.angle_beta   90.00
_cell.angle_gamma   90.00
#
_symmetry.space_group_name_H-M   'P 1'
#
loop_
_entity.id
_entity.type
_entity.pdbx_description
1 polymer ?
#
loop_
_entity_poly.entity_id
_entity_poly.type
_entity_poly.pdbx_seq_one_letter_code
_entity_poly.pdbx_strand_id
1 'polypeptide(L)'
;MATMPEDGGTQPTGETPAPSAAPDHAAPAAPPAAAPAKPRKEFHEVNFVTYPKLLFTWPLILMGFLLWPLSSPDVTPPAETPAVASPTTAAAPAESPAAARPAPVHSDRQEVLAWIYVWTAIIVLMTLGVDLDRNAFVFWLILVALIGVGGLWLRERHGFTLLGDIYKWFAHLDLQYSRKFGLTISIQLSVPFAIMSAWAHFNDKWRITHNEFEHYSFGRSDDTLGRGAKSIRTSFPDVLEFLLGLAGTLVVSNASGTRELRRIPHVMFLPMVRKRLNSILERTAVTTTSEDDEEEEETA
;
A
#
# COMPACT_ATOMS: atom_id res chain seq x y z
N MET A 1 44.53 -5.76 -42.44
CA MET A 1 44.27 -4.36 -42.00
C MET A 1 43.50 -4.44 -40.69
N ALA A 2 43.98 -4.01 -39.53
CA ALA A 2 45.27 -3.49 -39.13
C ALA A 2 45.47 -3.89 -37.66
N THR A 3 46.58 -4.55 -37.37
CA THR A 3 47.14 -4.75 -36.04
C THR A 3 47.69 -3.42 -35.53
N MET A 4 47.39 -3.06 -34.29
CA MET A 4 47.98 -1.93 -33.58
C MET A 4 48.33 -2.32 -32.14
N PRO A 5 49.37 -1.71 -31.55
CA PRO A 5 50.37 -2.44 -30.78
C PRO A 5 50.26 -2.24 -29.27
N GLU A 6 50.96 -3.13 -28.56
CA GLU A 6 51.42 -2.93 -27.18
C GLU A 6 52.12 -1.57 -27.03
N ASP A 7 51.78 -0.84 -25.97
CA ASP A 7 52.61 0.25 -25.49
C ASP A 7 52.88 0.04 -24.00
N GLY A 8 54.14 -0.30 -23.72
CA GLY A 8 54.69 -0.51 -22.40
C GLY A 8 55.00 0.83 -21.74
N GLY A 9 54.15 1.23 -20.80
CA GLY A 9 54.40 2.38 -19.93
C GLY A 9 55.20 1.98 -18.70
N THR A 10 56.50 2.27 -18.71
CA THR A 10 57.42 2.18 -17.57
C THR A 10 56.99 3.18 -16.49
N GLN A 11 56.62 2.70 -15.29
CA GLN A 11 56.37 3.60 -14.14
C GLN A 11 57.69 4.03 -13.49
N PRO A 12 57.87 5.32 -13.17
CA PRO A 12 59.04 5.82 -12.45
C PRO A 12 59.01 5.41 -10.97
N THR A 13 60.14 4.89 -10.51
CA THR A 13 60.47 4.65 -9.10
C THR A 13 60.54 5.98 -8.36
N GLY A 14 59.43 6.35 -7.69
CA GLY A 14 59.38 7.44 -6.73
C GLY A 14 60.02 7.02 -5.41
N GLU A 15 61.14 7.65 -5.07
CA GLU A 15 61.79 7.57 -3.76
C GLU A 15 60.80 7.88 -2.63
N THR A 16 60.72 6.95 -1.68
CA THR A 16 59.95 7.11 -0.45
C THR A 16 60.74 8.00 0.52
N PRO A 17 60.21 9.17 0.94
CA PRO A 17 60.86 9.98 1.95
C PRO A 17 60.85 9.27 3.31
N ALA A 18 61.97 9.40 4.02
CA ALA A 18 62.19 8.82 5.34
C ALA A 18 61.12 9.28 6.36
N PRO A 19 60.67 8.39 7.26
CA PRO A 19 59.63 8.70 8.22
C PRO A 19 60.11 9.74 9.24
N SER A 20 59.46 10.90 9.23
CA SER A 20 59.57 11.92 10.27
C SER A 20 59.08 11.31 11.59
N ALA A 21 59.95 11.33 12.60
CA ALA A 21 59.65 10.87 13.95
C ALA A 21 58.37 11.55 14.47
N ALA A 22 57.34 10.74 14.70
CA ALA A 22 56.08 11.18 15.26
C ALA A 22 56.25 11.49 16.76
N PRO A 23 55.58 12.53 17.28
CA PRO A 23 55.57 12.83 18.70
C PRO A 23 54.89 11.71 19.50
N ASP A 24 55.48 11.38 20.65
CA ASP A 24 54.94 10.48 21.67
C ASP A 24 53.58 10.97 22.17
N HIS A 25 52.52 10.58 21.46
CA HIS A 25 51.16 10.69 21.94
C HIS A 25 50.94 9.59 22.97
N ALA A 26 50.86 9.98 24.24
CA ALA A 26 50.47 9.14 25.35
C ALA A 26 49.32 8.21 24.94
N ALA A 27 49.52 6.91 25.16
CA ALA A 27 48.59 5.85 24.79
C ALA A 27 47.17 6.23 25.24
N PRO A 28 46.20 6.35 24.31
CA PRO A 28 44.82 6.64 24.66
C PRO A 28 44.34 5.57 25.64
N ALA A 29 43.84 6.00 26.79
CA ALA A 29 43.28 5.13 27.81
C ALA A 29 42.31 4.13 27.15
N ALA A 30 42.53 2.84 27.43
CA ALA A 30 41.74 1.76 26.84
C ALA A 30 40.24 2.08 26.99
N PRO A 31 39.47 2.06 25.89
CA PRO A 31 38.04 2.34 25.96
C PRO A 31 37.41 1.38 26.98
N PRO A 32 36.51 1.87 27.85
CA PRO A 32 35.86 1.05 28.86
C PRO A 32 35.21 -0.15 28.16
N ALA A 33 35.50 -1.36 28.67
CA ALA A 33 35.03 -2.61 28.12
C ALA A 33 33.53 -2.51 27.80
N ALA A 34 33.20 -2.52 26.50
CA ALA A 34 31.84 -2.37 26.02
C ALA A 34 30.97 -3.43 26.69
N ALA A 35 29.92 -3.00 27.37
CA ALA A 35 28.98 -3.89 28.03
C ALA A 35 28.49 -4.95 27.02
N PRO A 36 28.37 -6.23 27.42
CA PRO A 36 28.01 -7.30 26.51
C PRO A 36 26.69 -6.97 25.81
N ALA A 37 26.76 -6.83 24.48
CA ALA A 37 25.58 -6.55 23.67
C ALA A 37 24.58 -7.70 23.87
N LYS A 38 23.34 -7.36 24.22
CA LYS A 38 22.27 -8.36 24.37
C LYS A 38 22.16 -9.18 23.07
N PRO A 39 22.07 -10.52 23.16
CA PRO A 39 21.95 -11.36 21.98
C PRO A 39 20.70 -10.95 21.19
N ARG A 40 20.90 -10.53 19.93
CA ARG A 40 19.80 -10.16 19.04
C ARG A 40 19.08 -11.44 18.64
N LYS A 41 17.79 -11.54 18.93
CA LYS A 41 16.95 -12.68 18.53
C LYS A 41 17.12 -12.94 17.03
N GLU A 42 17.58 -14.12 16.68
CA GLU A 42 17.87 -14.50 15.30
C GLU A 42 16.56 -14.82 14.58
N PHE A 43 16.34 -14.16 13.44
CA PHE A 43 15.20 -14.41 12.56
C PHE A 43 15.68 -15.32 11.44
N HIS A 44 15.41 -16.63 11.54
CA HIS A 44 15.81 -17.62 10.51
C HIS A 44 14.78 -17.76 9.38
N GLU A 45 13.57 -17.23 9.58
CA GLU A 45 12.49 -17.35 8.61
C GLU A 45 11.70 -16.05 8.47
N VAL A 46 11.25 -15.78 7.24
CA VAL A 46 10.27 -14.72 6.97
C VAL A 46 9.00 -15.36 6.44
N ASN A 47 7.94 -15.23 7.23
CA ASN A 47 6.59 -15.63 6.88
C ASN A 47 5.80 -14.41 6.40
N PHE A 48 5.15 -14.52 5.25
CA PHE A 48 4.18 -13.51 4.78
C PHE A 48 3.06 -14.18 3.99
N VAL A 49 1.98 -13.43 3.77
CA VAL A 49 0.77 -13.92 3.11
C VAL A 49 0.52 -13.06 1.88
N THR A 50 0.11 -13.71 0.80
CA THR A 50 -0.45 -13.01 -0.37
C THR A 50 -1.95 -12.91 -0.26
N TYR A 51 -2.48 -11.75 -0.61
CA TYR A 51 -3.91 -11.50 -0.48
C TYR A 51 -4.56 -11.31 -1.85
N PRO A 52 -5.84 -11.72 -2.02
CA PRO A 52 -6.59 -11.40 -3.22
C PRO A 52 -6.83 -9.90 -3.32
N LYS A 53 -7.01 -9.37 -4.54
CA LYS A 53 -7.33 -7.96 -4.79
C LYS A 53 -8.51 -7.44 -3.96
N LEU A 54 -9.48 -8.30 -3.62
CA LEU A 54 -10.61 -7.94 -2.76
C LEU A 54 -10.17 -7.36 -1.40
N LEU A 55 -8.96 -7.67 -0.92
CA LEU A 55 -8.43 -7.07 0.30
C LEU A 55 -8.43 -5.53 0.24
N PHE A 56 -8.21 -4.93 -0.93
CA PHE A 56 -8.22 -3.48 -1.10
C PHE A 56 -9.61 -2.82 -0.91
N THR A 57 -10.67 -3.60 -0.66
CA THR A 57 -11.97 -3.07 -0.20
C THR A 57 -12.00 -2.62 1.25
N TRP A 58 -10.97 -2.98 2.05
CA TRP A 58 -10.92 -2.65 3.47
C TRP A 58 -11.15 -1.17 3.82
N PRO A 59 -10.67 -0.16 3.04
CA PRO A 59 -10.91 1.24 3.37
C PRO A 59 -12.39 1.60 3.25
N LEU A 60 -13.10 1.04 2.27
CA LEU A 60 -14.54 1.28 2.08
C LEU A 60 -15.35 0.68 3.24
N ILE A 61 -15.00 -0.55 3.64
CA ILE A 61 -15.61 -1.22 4.81
C ILE A 61 -15.37 -0.39 6.07
N LEU A 62 -14.11 0.00 6.32
CA LEU A 62 -13.74 0.81 7.47
C LEU A 62 -14.49 2.14 7.47
N MET A 63 -14.56 2.82 6.33
CA MET A 63 -15.23 4.11 6.22
C MET A 63 -16.71 4.03 6.54
N GLY A 64 -17.46 3.02 6.06
CA GLY A 64 -18.87 2.96 6.41
C GLY A 64 -19.12 2.68 7.90
N PHE A 65 -18.25 1.92 8.57
CA PHE A 65 -18.29 1.79 10.03
C PHE A 65 -17.89 3.07 10.76
N LEU A 66 -16.87 3.80 10.28
CA LEU A 66 -16.37 5.03 10.90
C LEU A 66 -17.34 6.21 10.71
N LEU A 67 -18.02 6.30 9.57
CA LEU A 67 -19.01 7.34 9.30
C LEU A 67 -20.36 7.08 9.97
N TRP A 68 -20.68 5.83 10.31
CA TRP A 68 -21.95 5.47 10.95
C TRP A 68 -22.26 6.23 12.26
N PRO A 69 -21.34 6.36 13.24
CA PRO A 69 -21.61 7.15 14.43
C PRO A 69 -21.61 8.67 14.12
N LEU A 70 -20.79 9.10 13.15
CA LEU A 70 -20.65 10.50 12.75
C LEU A 70 -21.88 11.03 12.00
N SER A 71 -22.70 10.16 11.43
CA SER A 71 -23.94 10.53 10.74
C SER A 71 -25.18 10.46 11.65
N SER A 72 -25.01 10.41 12.97
CA SER A 72 -26.15 10.48 13.88
C SER A 72 -26.84 11.83 13.66
N PRO A 73 -28.17 11.85 13.45
CA PRO A 73 -28.88 13.12 13.42
C PRO A 73 -28.59 13.83 14.73
N ASP A 74 -28.32 15.14 14.68
CA ASP A 74 -28.34 15.94 15.89
C ASP A 74 -29.73 15.68 16.50
N VAL A 75 -29.75 14.96 17.62
CA VAL A 75 -30.98 14.70 18.35
C VAL A 75 -31.36 16.06 18.90
N THR A 76 -32.01 16.88 18.09
CA THR A 76 -32.74 18.03 18.58
C THR A 76 -33.75 17.39 19.52
N PRO A 77 -33.61 17.55 20.85
CA PRO A 77 -34.58 17.00 21.77
C PRO A 77 -35.94 17.51 21.25
N PRO A 78 -36.95 16.63 21.13
CA PRO A 78 -38.25 17.04 20.65
C PRO A 78 -38.63 18.26 21.47
N ALA A 79 -38.68 19.43 20.82
CA ALA A 79 -39.10 20.66 21.48
C ALA A 79 -40.42 20.29 22.13
N GLU A 80 -40.46 20.29 23.47
CA GLU A 80 -41.59 19.81 24.25
C GLU A 80 -42.86 20.38 23.63
N THR A 81 -43.55 19.58 22.82
CA THR A 81 -44.79 20.01 22.22
C THR A 81 -45.72 20.11 23.42
N PRO A 82 -46.24 21.31 23.76
CA PRO A 82 -47.17 21.41 24.86
C PRO A 82 -48.30 20.44 24.57
N ALA A 83 -48.63 19.58 25.54
CA ALA A 83 -49.66 18.56 25.40
C ALA A 83 -51.01 19.21 25.05
N VAL A 84 -51.30 19.38 23.76
CA VAL A 84 -52.62 19.82 23.31
C VAL A 84 -53.49 18.57 23.23
N ALA A 85 -54.44 18.50 24.16
CA ALA A 85 -55.45 17.45 24.25
C ALA A 85 -56.18 17.26 22.91
N SER A 86 -56.15 16.04 22.37
CA SER A 86 -56.92 15.66 21.18
C SER A 86 -58.42 15.64 21.49
N PRO A 87 -59.28 16.41 20.78
CA PRO A 87 -60.71 16.20 20.84
C PRO A 87 -61.10 15.01 19.94
N THR A 88 -61.74 14.01 20.55
CA THR A 88 -62.42 12.91 19.85
C THR A 88 -63.61 13.47 19.08
N THR A 89 -63.55 13.51 17.76
CA THR A 89 -64.75 13.63 16.92
C THR A 89 -64.60 12.71 15.71
N ALA A 90 -65.42 11.67 15.71
CA ALA A 90 -65.57 10.73 14.61
C ALA A 90 -66.31 11.43 13.46
N ALA A 91 -65.60 11.71 12.38
CA ALA A 91 -66.17 12.16 11.12
C ALA A 91 -65.55 11.40 9.95
N ALA A 92 -66.39 11.13 8.96
CA ALA A 92 -66.25 10.22 7.82
C ALA A 92 -64.97 10.38 6.96
N PRO A 93 -64.58 9.34 6.19
CA PRO A 93 -63.37 9.32 5.38
C PRO A 93 -63.54 10.21 4.14
N ALA A 94 -63.35 11.52 4.29
CA ALA A 94 -63.07 12.39 3.17
C ALA A 94 -61.63 12.12 2.69
N GLU A 95 -61.44 11.89 1.39
CA GLU A 95 -60.13 11.79 0.74
C GLU A 95 -59.23 12.92 1.24
N SER A 96 -58.25 12.56 2.08
CA SER A 96 -57.27 13.51 2.61
C SER A 96 -56.50 14.05 1.42
N PRO A 97 -56.56 15.37 1.13
CA PRO A 97 -55.76 15.95 0.05
C PRO A 97 -54.32 15.57 0.31
N ALA A 98 -53.69 14.92 -0.67
CA ALA A 98 -52.36 14.32 -0.56
C ALA A 98 -51.43 15.29 0.19
N ALA A 99 -51.21 15.00 1.48
CA ALA A 99 -50.52 15.90 2.37
C ALA A 99 -49.15 16.15 1.74
N ALA A 100 -48.88 17.42 1.40
CA ALA A 100 -47.64 17.82 0.77
C ALA A 100 -46.49 17.28 1.62
N ARG A 101 -45.72 16.33 1.06
CA ARG A 101 -44.60 15.75 1.79
C ARG A 101 -43.65 16.89 2.18
N PRO A 102 -43.25 16.99 3.46
CA PRO A 102 -42.29 18.00 3.86
C PRO A 102 -41.04 17.87 2.99
N ALA A 103 -40.51 19.00 2.54
CA ALA A 103 -39.28 19.02 1.76
C ALA A 103 -38.15 18.35 2.58
N PRO A 104 -37.28 17.55 1.96
CA PRO A 104 -36.15 16.94 2.66
C PRO A 104 -35.26 18.03 3.26
N VAL A 105 -34.88 17.87 4.53
CA VAL A 105 -33.98 18.80 5.20
C VAL A 105 -32.55 18.50 4.74
N HIS A 106 -31.93 19.45 4.05
CA HIS A 106 -30.52 19.36 3.63
C HIS A 106 -29.61 19.59 4.84
N SER A 107 -28.56 18.78 4.96
CA SER A 107 -27.52 18.95 5.98
C SER A 107 -26.13 18.96 5.33
N ASP A 108 -25.43 20.09 5.45
CA ASP A 108 -24.08 20.27 4.90
C ASP A 108 -23.09 19.22 5.42
N ARG A 109 -23.24 18.82 6.69
CA ARG A 109 -22.42 17.78 7.30
C ARG A 109 -22.61 16.44 6.59
N GLN A 110 -23.85 16.04 6.33
CA GLN A 110 -24.15 14.78 5.65
C GLN A 110 -23.70 14.80 4.19
N GLU A 111 -23.69 15.97 3.55
CA GLU A 111 -23.13 16.16 2.22
C GLU A 111 -21.61 15.91 2.19
N VAL A 112 -20.87 16.50 3.14
CA VAL A 112 -19.42 16.27 3.27
C VAL A 112 -19.14 14.78 3.50
N LEU A 113 -19.91 14.13 4.39
CA LEU A 113 -19.75 12.69 4.63
C LEU A 113 -20.04 11.84 3.38
N ALA A 114 -21.02 12.24 2.57
CA ALA A 114 -21.37 11.55 1.33
C ALA A 114 -20.21 11.61 0.34
N TRP A 115 -19.62 12.79 0.17
CA TRP A 115 -18.47 12.98 -0.71
C TRP A 115 -17.24 12.20 -0.25
N ILE A 116 -16.93 12.19 1.04
CA ILE A 116 -15.82 11.38 1.59
C ILE A 116 -16.04 9.89 1.24
N TYR A 117 -17.26 9.39 1.43
CA TYR A 117 -17.60 8.00 1.14
C TYR A 117 -17.53 7.69 -0.37
N VAL A 118 -18.06 8.58 -1.22
CA VAL A 118 -18.01 8.45 -2.69
C VAL A 118 -16.57 8.43 -3.18
N TRP A 119 -15.71 9.35 -2.73
CA TRP A 119 -14.30 9.36 -3.10
C TRP A 119 -13.58 8.10 -2.65
N THR A 120 -13.85 7.62 -1.44
CA THR A 120 -13.31 6.34 -0.96
C THR A 120 -13.75 5.19 -1.87
N ALA A 121 -15.03 5.13 -2.24
CA ALA A 121 -15.56 4.10 -3.13
C ALA A 121 -14.92 4.16 -4.52
N ILE A 122 -14.74 5.37 -5.09
CA ILE A 122 -14.06 5.57 -6.38
C ILE A 122 -12.62 5.05 -6.31
N ILE A 123 -11.86 5.43 -5.28
CA ILE A 123 -10.47 4.98 -5.11
C ILE A 123 -10.39 3.45 -5.01
N VAL A 124 -11.27 2.83 -4.22
CA VAL A 124 -11.34 1.37 -4.09
C VAL A 124 -11.71 0.71 -5.42
N LEU A 125 -12.73 1.21 -6.12
CA LEU A 125 -13.13 0.67 -7.42
C LEU A 125 -12.02 0.80 -8.46
N MET A 126 -11.31 1.93 -8.49
CA MET A 126 -10.14 2.11 -9.36
C MET A 126 -9.04 1.11 -9.01
N THR A 127 -8.74 0.90 -7.74
CA THR A 127 -7.72 -0.09 -7.31
C THR A 127 -8.10 -1.51 -7.71
N LEU A 128 -9.39 -1.85 -7.69
CA LEU A 128 -9.84 -3.19 -8.07
C LEU A 128 -9.91 -3.40 -9.58
N GLY A 129 -10.35 -2.37 -10.32
CA GLY A 129 -10.69 -2.48 -11.73
C GLY A 129 -9.62 -2.00 -12.71
N VAL A 130 -8.69 -1.16 -12.26
CA VAL A 130 -7.70 -0.52 -13.13
C VAL A 130 -6.31 -0.80 -12.60
N ASP A 131 -5.55 -1.62 -13.31
CA ASP A 131 -4.11 -1.75 -13.09
C ASP A 131 -3.44 -0.46 -13.58
N LEU A 132 -3.29 0.52 -12.68
CA LEU A 132 -2.64 1.79 -13.00
C LEU A 132 -1.12 1.63 -12.94
N ASP A 133 -0.57 1.18 -14.07
CA ASP A 133 0.87 1.22 -14.29
C ASP A 133 1.41 2.63 -14.00
N ARG A 134 2.59 2.71 -13.37
CA ARG A 134 3.24 4.00 -13.04
C ARG A 134 3.26 4.99 -14.21
N ASN A 135 3.51 4.49 -15.42
CA ASN A 135 3.54 5.34 -16.62
C ASN A 135 2.14 5.84 -17.00
N ALA A 136 1.11 4.99 -16.88
CA ALA A 136 -0.27 5.38 -17.11
C ALA A 136 -0.73 6.40 -16.06
N PHE A 137 -0.34 6.24 -14.80
CA PHE A 137 -0.63 7.22 -13.75
C PHE A 137 -0.04 8.60 -14.06
N VAL A 138 1.23 8.67 -14.46
CA VAL A 138 1.87 9.93 -14.86
C VAL A 138 1.16 10.55 -16.07
N PHE A 139 0.80 9.73 -17.07
CA PHE A 139 0.01 10.19 -18.21
C PHE A 139 -1.33 10.79 -17.78
N TRP A 140 -2.07 10.13 -16.89
CA TRP A 140 -3.34 10.65 -16.36
C TRP A 140 -3.17 11.96 -15.60
N LEU A 141 -2.11 12.11 -14.79
CA LEU A 141 -1.81 13.37 -14.12
C LEU A 141 -1.57 14.50 -15.12
N ILE A 142 -0.78 14.25 -16.17
CA ILE A 142 -0.53 15.22 -17.22
C ILE A 142 -1.83 15.56 -17.96
N LEU A 143 -2.66 14.56 -18.28
CA LEU A 143 -3.94 14.77 -18.93
C LEU A 143 -4.88 15.65 -18.09
N VAL A 144 -5.01 15.37 -16.79
CA VAL A 144 -5.81 16.18 -15.86
C VAL A 144 -5.26 17.60 -15.76
N ALA A 145 -3.93 17.76 -15.69
CA ALA A 145 -3.30 19.08 -15.67
C ALA A 145 -3.57 19.85 -16.97
N LEU A 146 -3.48 19.21 -18.13
CA LEU A 146 -3.77 19.81 -19.43
C LEU A 146 -5.25 20.19 -19.57
N ILE A 147 -6.17 19.35 -19.11
CA ILE A 147 -7.61 19.68 -19.06
C ILE A 147 -7.85 20.87 -18.12
N GLY A 148 -7.17 20.91 -16.97
CA GLY A 148 -7.25 22.02 -16.02
C GLY A 148 -6.79 23.35 -16.62
N VAL A 149 -5.58 23.36 -17.19
CA VAL A 149 -5.00 24.55 -17.85
C VAL A 149 -5.85 24.96 -19.07
N GLY A 150 -6.27 23.99 -19.88
CA GLY A 150 -7.14 24.22 -21.03
C GLY A 150 -8.48 24.82 -20.62
N GLY A 151 -9.10 24.31 -19.55
CA GLY A 151 -10.33 24.86 -18.98
C GLY A 151 -10.17 26.28 -18.46
N LEU A 152 -9.02 26.60 -17.83
CA LEU A 152 -8.70 27.95 -17.39
C LEU A 152 -8.52 28.91 -18.58
N TRP A 153 -7.78 28.49 -19.61
CA TRP A 153 -7.59 29.26 -20.84
C TRP A 153 -8.92 29.52 -21.57
N LEU A 154 -9.78 28.52 -21.66
CA LEU A 154 -11.09 28.62 -22.32
C LEU A 154 -12.02 29.59 -21.57
N ARG A 155 -11.94 29.61 -20.23
CA ARG A 155 -12.64 30.57 -19.37
C ARG A 155 -12.22 32.01 -19.69
N GLU A 156 -10.91 32.25 -19.80
CA GLU A 156 -10.38 33.60 -20.06
C GLU A 156 -10.67 34.07 -21.49
N ARG A 157 -10.54 33.18 -22.48
CA ARG A 157 -10.66 33.58 -23.90
C ARG A 157 -12.10 33.66 -24.39
N HIS A 158 -12.96 32.73 -23.94
CA HIS A 158 -14.32 32.56 -24.48
C HIS A 158 -15.42 32.73 -23.43
N GLY A 159 -15.07 33.00 -22.16
CA GLY A 159 -16.04 33.08 -21.06
C GLY A 159 -16.70 31.73 -20.74
N PHE A 160 -16.23 30.64 -21.35
CA PHE A 160 -16.82 29.32 -21.18
C PHE A 160 -16.23 28.63 -19.95
N THR A 161 -17.08 28.31 -18.98
CA THR A 161 -16.68 27.73 -17.70
C THR A 161 -16.91 26.23 -17.65
N LEU A 162 -16.19 25.44 -18.47
CA LEU A 162 -16.33 23.97 -18.48
C LEU A 162 -16.27 23.38 -17.06
N LEU A 163 -15.21 23.72 -16.31
CA LEU A 163 -15.02 23.25 -14.93
C LEU A 163 -16.08 23.81 -13.98
N GLY A 164 -16.58 25.02 -14.23
CA GLY A 164 -17.62 25.63 -13.42
C GLY A 164 -18.98 24.96 -13.61
N ASP A 165 -19.32 24.55 -14.82
CA ASP A 165 -20.57 23.87 -15.13
C ASP A 165 -20.56 22.42 -14.65
N ILE A 166 -19.41 21.75 -14.77
CA ILE A 166 -19.19 20.44 -14.15
C ILE A 166 -19.32 20.55 -12.63
N TYR A 167 -18.67 21.54 -12.00
CA TYR A 167 -18.78 21.77 -10.56
C TYR A 167 -20.23 22.05 -10.14
N LYS A 168 -20.93 22.95 -10.84
CA LYS A 168 -22.35 23.22 -10.58
C LYS A 168 -23.17 21.95 -10.72
N TRP A 169 -22.96 21.15 -11.75
CA TRP A 169 -23.68 19.89 -11.93
C TRP A 169 -23.48 18.96 -10.73
N PHE A 170 -22.24 18.79 -10.26
CA PHE A 170 -21.95 18.01 -9.06
C PHE A 170 -22.55 18.62 -7.79
N ALA A 171 -22.54 19.94 -7.65
CA ALA A 171 -23.14 20.64 -6.53
C ALA A 171 -24.68 20.50 -6.48
N HIS A 172 -25.34 20.28 -7.61
CA HIS A 172 -26.79 20.02 -7.68
C HIS A 172 -27.18 18.56 -7.43
N LEU A 173 -26.23 17.64 -7.26
CA LEU A 173 -26.57 16.24 -6.96
C LEU A 173 -27.15 16.06 -5.56
N ASP A 174 -27.09 17.08 -4.68
CA ASP A 174 -27.61 17.08 -3.31
C ASP A 174 -27.33 15.75 -2.58
N LEU A 175 -26.07 15.30 -2.67
CA LEU A 175 -25.65 14.02 -2.13
C LEU A 175 -25.77 14.03 -0.61
N GLN A 176 -26.72 13.26 -0.07
CA GLN A 176 -26.91 13.12 1.38
C GLN A 176 -26.46 11.73 1.84
N TYR A 177 -25.55 11.67 2.82
CA TYR A 177 -25.04 10.39 3.30
C TYR A 177 -26.11 9.61 4.07
N SER A 178 -26.58 8.52 3.49
CA SER A 178 -27.49 7.60 4.17
C SER A 178 -26.72 6.68 5.12
N ARG A 179 -26.89 6.90 6.43
CA ARG A 179 -26.32 6.06 7.51
C ARG A 179 -26.56 4.58 7.29
N LYS A 180 -27.79 4.23 6.89
CA LYS A 180 -28.20 2.84 6.66
C LYS A 180 -27.49 2.26 5.44
N PHE A 181 -27.37 3.05 4.38
CA PHE A 181 -26.71 2.61 3.15
C PHE A 181 -25.23 2.27 3.36
N GLY A 182 -24.44 3.20 3.92
CA GLY A 182 -23.01 2.97 4.14
C GLY A 182 -22.74 1.78 5.09
N LEU A 183 -23.57 1.62 6.13
CA LEU A 183 -23.48 0.47 7.03
C LEU A 183 -23.83 -0.84 6.31
N THR A 184 -24.94 -0.89 5.57
CA THR A 184 -25.36 -2.10 4.85
C THR A 184 -24.30 -2.55 3.86
N ILE A 185 -23.72 -1.63 3.07
CA ILE A 185 -22.63 -1.94 2.14
C ILE A 185 -21.40 -2.46 2.89
N SER A 186 -21.02 -1.84 4.01
CA SER A 186 -19.86 -2.27 4.81
C SER A 186 -20.05 -3.66 5.40
N ILE A 187 -21.25 -3.96 5.92
CA ILE A 187 -21.58 -5.30 6.43
C ILE A 187 -21.52 -6.31 5.28
N GLN A 188 -22.16 -6.01 4.15
CA GLN A 188 -22.19 -6.91 3.00
C GLN A 188 -20.78 -7.21 2.45
N LEU A 189 -19.89 -6.22 2.41
CA LEU A 189 -18.49 -6.37 1.96
C LEU A 189 -17.60 -7.03 3.02
N SER A 190 -17.91 -6.85 4.31
CA SER A 190 -17.11 -7.44 5.40
C SER A 190 -17.14 -8.98 5.40
N VAL A 191 -18.26 -9.60 5.00
CA VAL A 191 -18.40 -11.06 4.93
C VAL A 191 -17.43 -11.69 3.93
N PRO A 192 -17.46 -11.36 2.62
CA PRO A 192 -16.51 -11.93 1.66
C PRO A 192 -15.08 -11.49 1.97
N PHE A 193 -14.85 -10.28 2.47
CA PHE A 193 -13.54 -9.82 2.91
C PHE A 193 -12.96 -10.71 4.02
N ALA A 194 -13.74 -11.02 5.06
CA ALA A 194 -13.30 -11.86 6.17
C ALA A 194 -13.03 -13.29 5.73
N ILE A 195 -13.92 -13.87 4.91
CA ILE A 195 -13.74 -15.23 4.36
C ILE A 195 -12.46 -15.31 3.53
N MET A 196 -12.25 -14.37 2.61
CA MET A 196 -11.07 -14.32 1.75
C MET A 196 -9.79 -14.07 2.55
N SER A 197 -9.84 -13.19 3.56
CA SER A 197 -8.68 -12.89 4.41
C SER A 197 -8.28 -14.09 5.26
N ALA A 198 -9.26 -14.80 5.84
CA ALA A 198 -9.03 -16.03 6.57
C ALA A 198 -8.45 -17.10 5.63
N TRP A 199 -9.07 -17.30 4.47
CA TRP A 199 -8.61 -18.27 3.47
C TRP A 199 -7.18 -18.01 3.03
N ALA A 200 -6.84 -16.77 2.68
CA ALA A 200 -5.48 -16.37 2.31
C ALA A 200 -4.48 -16.67 3.44
N HIS A 201 -4.85 -16.41 4.70
CA HIS A 201 -3.98 -16.68 5.83
C HIS A 201 -3.67 -18.17 6.02
N PHE A 202 -4.62 -19.05 5.69
CA PHE A 202 -4.44 -20.50 5.80
C PHE A 202 -3.82 -21.14 4.55
N ASN A 203 -4.07 -20.58 3.37
CA ASN A 203 -3.78 -21.25 2.09
C ASN A 203 -2.67 -20.57 1.27
N ASP A 204 -2.33 -19.32 1.54
CA ASP A 204 -1.37 -18.56 0.72
C ASP A 204 -0.20 -18.06 1.57
N LYS A 205 0.33 -18.95 2.42
CA LYS A 205 1.44 -18.65 3.32
C LYS A 205 2.77 -18.95 2.63
N TRP A 206 3.60 -17.93 2.55
CA TRP A 206 4.97 -18.01 2.06
C TRP A 206 5.91 -18.14 3.23
N ARG A 207 6.77 -19.16 3.20
CA ARG A 207 7.91 -19.29 4.10
C ARG A 207 9.18 -19.18 3.29
N ILE A 208 9.96 -18.13 3.56
CA ILE A 208 11.29 -17.98 2.98
C ILE A 208 12.31 -18.26 4.09
N THR A 209 13.08 -19.32 3.89
CA THR A 209 14.27 -19.64 4.67
C THR A 209 15.52 -19.18 3.92
N HIS A 210 16.70 -19.38 4.50
CA HIS A 210 17.98 -19.08 3.82
C HIS A 210 18.17 -19.89 2.53
N ASN A 211 17.52 -21.05 2.44
CA ASN A 211 17.81 -22.04 1.42
C ASN A 211 16.62 -22.41 0.53
N GLU A 212 15.41 -22.20 1.01
CA GLU A 212 14.21 -22.68 0.35
C GLU A 212 13.11 -21.63 0.39
N PHE A 213 12.46 -21.48 -0.77
CA PHE A 213 11.22 -20.73 -0.89
C PHE A 213 10.11 -21.77 -0.92
N GLU A 214 9.37 -21.86 0.17
CA GLU A 214 8.24 -22.77 0.32
C GLU A 214 6.95 -21.99 0.18
N HIS A 215 6.09 -22.42 -0.74
CA HIS A 215 4.73 -21.94 -0.84
C HIS A 215 3.78 -23.02 -0.30
N TYR A 216 3.27 -22.80 0.91
CA TYR A 216 2.26 -23.67 1.48
C TYR A 216 0.93 -23.36 0.83
N SER A 217 0.41 -24.30 0.05
CA SER A 217 -0.96 -24.23 -0.47
C SER A 217 -1.73 -25.49 -0.09
N PHE A 218 -2.80 -25.31 0.67
CA PHE A 218 -3.67 -26.37 1.15
C PHE A 218 -4.22 -27.19 -0.02
N GLY A 219 -3.88 -28.48 -0.04
CA GLY A 219 -4.36 -29.44 -1.04
C GLY A 219 -3.52 -29.50 -2.33
N ARG A 220 -2.37 -28.83 -2.40
CA ARG A 220 -1.38 -29.03 -3.46
C ARG A 220 -0.02 -29.38 -2.85
N SER A 221 0.80 -30.11 -3.60
CA SER A 221 2.17 -30.40 -3.18
C SER A 221 2.94 -29.10 -2.98
N ASP A 222 3.69 -29.02 -1.87
CA ASP A 222 4.50 -27.86 -1.55
C ASP A 222 5.48 -27.58 -2.69
N ASP A 223 5.36 -26.40 -3.29
CA ASP A 223 6.25 -25.97 -4.36
C ASP A 223 7.51 -25.40 -3.71
N THR A 224 8.57 -26.20 -3.73
CA THR A 224 9.86 -25.87 -3.12
C THR A 224 10.83 -25.43 -4.21
N LEU A 225 11.26 -24.18 -4.09
CA LEU A 225 12.20 -23.57 -5.02
C LEU A 225 13.59 -23.61 -4.37
N GLY A 226 14.44 -24.54 -4.83
CA GLY A 226 15.75 -24.86 -4.22
C GLY A 226 16.84 -23.78 -4.29
N ARG A 227 17.86 -23.97 -3.43
CA ARG A 227 18.99 -23.15 -2.93
C ARG A 227 19.82 -22.24 -3.84
N GLY A 228 19.53 -22.15 -5.14
CA GLY A 228 20.31 -21.25 -6.01
C GLY A 228 20.24 -19.81 -5.50
N ALA A 229 21.36 -19.08 -5.50
CA ALA A 229 21.38 -17.65 -5.21
C ALA A 229 20.26 -16.96 -5.99
N LYS A 230 19.33 -16.32 -5.29
CA LYS A 230 18.13 -15.70 -5.90
C LYS A 230 18.16 -14.23 -5.66
N SER A 231 18.06 -13.47 -6.74
CA SER A 231 17.86 -12.03 -6.64
C SER A 231 16.38 -11.76 -6.37
N ILE A 232 16.09 -11.11 -5.25
CA ILE A 232 14.75 -10.64 -4.92
C ILE A 232 14.61 -9.19 -5.38
N ARG A 233 13.69 -8.95 -6.31
CA ARG A 233 13.33 -7.61 -6.79
C ARG A 233 11.91 -7.28 -6.37
N THR A 234 11.69 -6.07 -5.88
CA THR A 234 10.34 -5.56 -5.59
C THR A 234 9.88 -4.69 -6.75
N SER A 235 8.70 -4.97 -7.28
CA SER A 235 8.04 -4.12 -8.27
C SER A 235 6.73 -3.58 -7.69
N PHE A 236 6.45 -2.30 -7.97
CA PHE A 236 5.21 -1.62 -7.62
C PHE A 236 4.50 -1.25 -8.92
N PRO A 237 3.87 -2.22 -9.61
CA PRO A 237 3.19 -1.94 -10.87
C PRO A 237 2.04 -0.96 -10.65
N ASP A 238 1.27 -1.14 -9.57
CA ASP A 238 0.10 -0.34 -9.24
C ASP A 238 0.39 0.65 -8.08
N VAL A 239 0.20 1.94 -8.36
CA VAL A 239 0.38 3.03 -7.39
C VAL A 239 -0.72 3.01 -6.32
N LEU A 240 -1.95 2.62 -6.67
CA LEU A 240 -3.08 2.59 -5.74
C LEU A 240 -2.95 1.44 -4.74
N GLU A 241 -2.50 0.27 -5.19
CA GLU A 241 -2.17 -0.85 -4.28
C GLU A 241 -1.08 -0.46 -3.27
N PHE A 242 -0.06 0.27 -3.74
CA PHE A 242 0.97 0.81 -2.88
C PHE A 242 0.40 1.82 -1.88
N LEU A 243 -0.47 2.74 -2.30
CA LEU A 243 -1.05 3.75 -1.42
C LEU A 243 -1.97 3.15 -0.36
N LEU A 244 -2.80 2.16 -0.73
CA LEU A 244 -3.81 1.57 0.16
C LEU A 244 -3.26 0.52 1.12
N GLY A 245 -2.19 -0.19 0.76
CA GLY A 245 -1.70 -1.33 1.55
C GLY A 245 -0.19 -1.43 1.68
N LEU A 246 0.56 -0.45 1.13
CA LEU A 246 2.00 -0.61 0.85
C LEU A 246 2.27 -1.94 0.13
N ALA A 247 1.31 -2.36 -0.69
CA ALA A 247 1.33 -3.63 -1.37
C ALA A 247 2.15 -3.52 -2.66
N GLY A 248 2.67 -4.66 -3.10
CA GLY A 248 3.32 -4.75 -4.39
C GLY A 248 3.64 -6.18 -4.75
N THR A 249 4.49 -6.34 -5.75
CA THR A 249 4.85 -7.65 -6.29
C THR A 249 6.29 -7.98 -5.94
N LEU A 250 6.51 -9.14 -5.32
CA LEU A 250 7.84 -9.71 -5.13
C LEU A 250 8.19 -10.56 -6.36
N VAL A 251 9.27 -10.22 -7.05
CA VAL A 251 9.80 -10.97 -8.19
C VAL A 251 11.07 -11.68 -7.74
N VAL A 252 11.01 -13.00 -7.72
CA VAL A 252 12.15 -13.87 -7.43
C VAL A 252 12.79 -14.25 -8.75
N SER A 253 14.03 -13.83 -8.96
CA SER A 253 14.81 -14.13 -10.16
C SER A 253 15.97 -15.07 -9.83
N ASN A 254 16.55 -15.70 -10.85
CA ASN A 254 17.80 -16.45 -10.71
C ASN A 254 18.97 -15.56 -10.23
N ALA A 255 20.12 -16.17 -9.93
CA ALA A 255 21.32 -15.48 -9.43
C ALA A 255 21.76 -14.34 -10.35
N SER A 256 21.70 -14.58 -11.67
CA SER A 256 22.05 -13.58 -12.69
C SER A 256 20.98 -12.50 -12.88
N GLY A 257 19.81 -12.62 -12.27
CA GLY A 257 18.69 -11.69 -12.43
C GLY A 257 18.08 -11.65 -13.84
N THR A 258 18.41 -12.62 -14.71
CA THR A 258 17.99 -12.66 -16.11
C THR A 258 16.68 -13.41 -16.32
N ARG A 259 16.36 -14.37 -15.47
CA ARG A 259 15.14 -15.18 -15.57
C ARG A 259 14.30 -15.01 -14.31
N GLU A 260 13.08 -14.51 -14.49
CA GLU A 260 12.06 -14.50 -13.45
C GLU A 260 11.65 -15.95 -13.16
N LEU A 261 11.93 -16.42 -11.94
CA LEU A 261 11.53 -17.75 -11.49
C LEU A 261 10.09 -17.72 -10.99
N ARG A 262 9.73 -16.67 -10.25
CA ARG A 262 8.40 -16.53 -9.67
C ARG A 262 8.01 -15.09 -9.42
N ARG A 263 6.74 -14.80 -9.63
CA ARG A 263 6.10 -13.53 -9.32
C ARG A 263 5.04 -13.75 -8.25
N ILE A 264 5.14 -13.00 -7.16
CA ILE A 264 4.26 -13.10 -5.99
C ILE A 264 3.54 -11.75 -5.85
N PRO A 265 2.29 -11.63 -6.34
CA PRO A 265 1.55 -10.37 -6.35
C PRO A 265 0.94 -10.05 -4.98
N HIS A 266 0.53 -8.79 -4.79
CA HIS A 266 -0.28 -8.30 -3.64
C HIS A 266 0.29 -8.67 -2.26
N VAL A 267 1.61 -8.60 -2.10
CA VAL A 267 2.26 -8.77 -0.80
C VAL A 267 2.07 -7.49 -0.01
N MET A 268 1.25 -7.55 1.04
CA MET A 268 0.99 -6.42 1.92
C MET A 268 2.24 -6.02 2.70
N PHE A 269 2.41 -4.72 2.93
CA PHE A 269 3.57 -4.17 3.65
C PHE A 269 4.92 -4.58 3.04
N LEU A 270 5.01 -4.60 1.70
CA LEU A 270 6.19 -5.03 0.96
C LEU A 270 7.49 -4.35 1.43
N PRO A 271 7.54 -3.05 1.77
CA PRO A 271 8.77 -2.43 2.29
C PRO A 271 9.29 -3.09 3.58
N MET A 272 8.38 -3.55 4.46
CA MET A 272 8.75 -4.22 5.71
C MET A 272 9.22 -5.66 5.43
N VAL A 273 8.49 -6.38 4.56
CA VAL A 273 8.86 -7.72 4.12
C VAL A 273 10.23 -7.71 3.46
N ARG A 274 10.48 -6.77 2.54
CA ARG A 274 11.78 -6.59 1.87
C ARG A 274 12.93 -6.36 2.85
N LYS A 275 12.75 -5.48 3.84
CA LYS A 275 13.79 -5.23 4.86
C LYS A 275 14.13 -6.50 5.63
N ARG A 276 13.14 -7.33 5.96
CA ARG A 276 13.35 -8.61 6.65
C ARG A 276 14.04 -9.63 5.74
N LEU A 277 13.65 -9.71 4.47
CA LEU A 277 14.28 -10.61 3.50
C LEU A 277 15.75 -10.26 3.25
N ASN A 278 16.05 -8.98 3.01
CA ASN A 278 17.44 -8.52 2.86
C ASN A 278 18.28 -8.88 4.08
N SER A 279 17.76 -8.67 5.29
CA SER A 279 18.48 -9.01 6.52
C SER A 279 18.78 -10.50 6.67
N ILE A 280 18.01 -11.40 6.05
CA ILE A 280 18.29 -12.84 6.05
C ILE A 280 19.33 -13.15 4.98
N LEU A 281 19.16 -12.62 3.77
CA LEU A 281 20.05 -12.87 2.64
C LEU A 281 21.47 -12.34 2.86
N GLU A 282 21.61 -11.15 3.44
CA GLU A 282 22.91 -10.53 3.74
C GLU A 282 23.72 -11.35 4.74
N ARG A 283 23.08 -12.08 5.66
CA ARG A 283 23.77 -12.92 6.63
C ARG A 283 24.30 -14.19 6.00
N THR A 284 23.54 -14.80 5.09
CA THR A 284 23.94 -16.05 4.45
C THR A 284 25.12 -15.86 3.50
N ALA A 285 25.23 -14.71 2.85
CA ALA A 285 26.36 -14.40 1.96
C ALA A 285 27.72 -14.38 2.70
N VAL A 286 27.74 -14.11 4.00
CA VAL A 286 28.98 -14.02 4.79
C VAL A 286 29.46 -15.40 5.23
N THR A 287 28.54 -16.34 5.49
CA THR A 287 28.90 -17.69 5.95
C THR A 287 29.60 -18.51 4.86
N THR A 288 29.14 -18.41 3.60
CA THR A 288 29.75 -19.17 2.50
C THR A 288 31.19 -18.75 2.23
N THR A 289 31.51 -17.46 2.34
CA THR A 289 32.90 -17.00 2.12
C THR A 289 33.84 -17.47 3.23
N SER A 290 33.33 -17.62 4.46
CA SER A 290 34.18 -18.03 5.59
C SER A 290 34.46 -19.54 5.59
N GLU A 291 33.49 -20.35 5.17
CA GLU A 291 33.66 -21.81 5.04
C GLU A 291 34.59 -22.17 3.86
N ASP A 292 34.47 -21.45 2.73
CA ASP A 292 35.35 -21.66 1.57
C ASP A 292 36.82 -21.27 1.88
N ASP A 293 37.05 -20.19 2.64
CA ASP A 293 38.40 -19.73 3.02
C ASP A 293 39.07 -20.69 4.04
N GLU A 294 38.30 -21.33 4.94
CA GLU A 294 38.82 -22.30 5.92
C GLU A 294 39.19 -23.65 5.27
N GLU A 295 38.44 -24.10 4.24
CA GLU A 295 38.77 -25.33 3.50
C GLU A 295 40.03 -25.20 2.63
N GLU A 296 40.34 -23.99 2.11
CA GLU A 296 41.58 -23.73 1.38
C GLU A 296 42.82 -23.72 2.30
N GLU A 297 42.69 -23.30 3.56
CA GLU A 297 43.81 -23.35 4.53
C GLU A 297 44.11 -24.76 5.04
N GLU A 298 43.11 -25.65 5.15
CA GLU A 298 43.34 -27.03 5.62
C GLU A 298 43.94 -27.94 4.53
N THR A 299 43.90 -27.52 3.27
CA THR A 299 44.43 -28.28 2.13
C THR A 299 45.79 -27.80 1.61
N ALA A 300 46.39 -26.76 2.23
CA ALA A 300 47.70 -26.21 1.92
C ALA A 300 48.78 -26.63 2.94
#